data_AF-A0A1V4M4N9-F1
#
_entry.id   AF-A0A1V4M4N9-F1
#
_cell.length_a   1.000
_cell.length_b   1.000
_cell.length_c   1.000
_cell.angle_alpha   90.00
_cell.angle_beta   90.00
_cell.angle_gamma   90.00
#
_symmetry.space_group_name_H-M   'P 1'
#
loop_
_entity.id
_entity.type
_entity.pdbx_description
1 polymer ?
#
loop_
_entity_poly.entity_id
_entity_poly.type
_entity_poly.pdbx_seq_one_letter_code
_entity_poly.pdbx_strand_id
1 'polypeptide(L)'
;MDKEPERKKRVMVGSIGDCVHSLGVETFAEWMEDKGIGYYAVKLGPAVPIQDVINKIREARPAIVGVSSRLGDLHVDKLILEFMDKAFKHGIDPQTSGIRYSFGGLRPAANLVRAMTGQELLEDKFSPPEDRNYDLEKIAEEYSAKPKYHGFFELIVDDYVSMEELERFAYGLPPHAVEDQVWSDDLLERIQQVRERENRPILRAHIGIAAESVDPTIDDIEEVCDAHALEIVSLGPDQPSQAYLAKFIRGEEDPDKYLKGQGGVPIRTEEELARLKKATRRGNYPTIRIYSGTDELMELADIFEKHFNMPFPAVPIFFYNELDGRGPIAIREGFDEHMEVIRWWAERDKPVEINDPHQWQLRNCSDDMYAFDHVICALIALRCGVKNYIMQLMFDLPPEISSRNDLAKMMAAYELIEPLTRHFDFNIIKETRGGLSSFPPNL
;
A
#
# COMPACT_ATOMS: atom_id res chain seq x y z
N MET A 1 -23.65 14.38 -44.83
CA MET A 1 -22.18 14.42 -44.75
C MET A 1 -21.79 13.28 -43.83
N ASP A 2 -21.46 12.13 -44.40
CA ASP A 2 -20.86 11.04 -43.66
C ASP A 2 -19.49 11.53 -43.15
N LYS A 3 -19.31 11.54 -41.83
CA LYS A 3 -17.98 11.75 -41.25
C LYS A 3 -17.11 10.57 -41.70
N GLU A 4 -16.02 10.85 -42.42
CA GLU A 4 -14.98 9.84 -42.66
C GLU A 4 -14.63 9.17 -41.32
N PRO A 5 -14.49 7.83 -41.28
CA PRO A 5 -14.10 7.15 -40.05
C PRO A 5 -12.73 7.68 -39.62
N GLU A 6 -12.67 8.17 -38.38
CA GLU A 6 -11.46 8.74 -37.81
C GLU A 6 -10.33 7.71 -37.88
N ARG A 7 -9.28 8.01 -38.66
CA ARG A 7 -8.21 7.07 -38.95
C ARG A 7 -7.42 6.81 -37.67
N LYS A 8 -7.60 5.61 -37.08
CA LYS A 8 -6.89 5.19 -35.86
C LYS A 8 -5.38 5.42 -35.99
N LYS A 9 -4.79 6.06 -34.97
CA LYS A 9 -3.36 6.33 -34.86
C LYS A 9 -2.62 5.07 -34.42
N ARG A 10 -1.44 4.79 -34.96
CA ARG A 10 -0.67 3.60 -34.56
C ARG A 10 0.23 3.90 -33.36
N VAL A 11 0.23 2.98 -32.40
CA VAL A 11 1.19 2.93 -31.27
C VAL A 11 2.11 1.76 -31.55
N MET A 12 3.37 2.04 -31.93
CA MET A 12 4.35 1.01 -32.24
C MET A 12 5.24 0.74 -31.03
N VAL A 13 5.33 -0.51 -30.60
CA VAL A 13 6.09 -0.87 -29.40
C VAL A 13 6.97 -2.09 -29.61
N GLY A 14 8.14 -2.12 -28.96
CA GLY A 14 9.01 -3.29 -28.96
C GLY A 14 10.27 -3.11 -28.14
N SER A 15 10.93 -4.23 -27.86
CA SER A 15 12.20 -4.22 -27.14
C SER A 15 13.38 -4.14 -28.10
N ILE A 16 14.27 -3.18 -27.87
CA ILE A 16 15.40 -2.88 -28.75
C ILE A 16 16.65 -3.65 -28.36
N GLY A 17 17.49 -3.96 -29.34
CA GLY A 17 18.73 -4.69 -29.14
C GLY A 17 18.46 -6.15 -28.80
N ASP A 18 19.19 -6.70 -27.82
CA ASP A 18 19.07 -8.11 -27.41
C ASP A 18 18.02 -8.33 -26.29
N CYS A 19 17.27 -7.28 -25.92
CA CYS A 19 16.29 -7.36 -24.84
C CYS A 19 15.08 -8.21 -25.23
N VAL A 20 14.82 -9.28 -24.47
CA VAL A 20 13.66 -10.17 -24.70
C VAL A 20 12.39 -9.76 -23.96
N HIS A 21 12.47 -8.76 -23.08
CA HIS A 21 11.35 -8.37 -22.22
C HIS A 21 10.51 -7.27 -22.90
N SER A 22 9.42 -7.62 -23.58
CA SER A 22 8.53 -6.67 -24.27
C SER A 22 7.13 -6.52 -23.65
N LEU A 23 6.78 -7.37 -22.68
CA LEU A 23 5.42 -7.47 -22.14
C LEU A 23 4.88 -6.11 -21.63
N GLY A 24 5.68 -5.32 -20.92
CA GLY A 24 5.24 -4.03 -20.38
C GLY A 24 4.81 -3.03 -21.46
N VAL A 25 5.67 -2.82 -22.47
CA VAL A 25 5.37 -1.89 -23.58
C VAL A 25 4.24 -2.42 -24.47
N GLU A 26 4.14 -3.73 -24.66
CA GLU A 26 3.05 -4.36 -25.40
C GLU A 26 1.70 -4.21 -24.69
N THR A 27 1.66 -4.48 -23.38
CA THR A 27 0.46 -4.32 -22.54
C THR A 27 -0.02 -2.87 -22.54
N PHE A 28 0.90 -1.90 -22.49
CA PHE A 28 0.54 -0.49 -22.57
C PHE A 28 -0.11 -0.13 -23.92
N ALA A 29 0.45 -0.61 -25.04
CA ALA A 29 -0.12 -0.36 -26.36
C ALA A 29 -1.51 -1.02 -26.53
N GLU A 30 -1.68 -2.25 -26.05
CA GLU A 30 -2.97 -2.94 -26.02
C GLU A 30 -3.99 -2.18 -25.17
N TRP A 31 -3.59 -1.74 -23.99
CA TRP A 31 -4.44 -0.97 -23.09
C TRP A 31 -4.92 0.35 -23.74
N MET A 32 -4.07 1.05 -24.50
CA MET A 32 -4.48 2.24 -25.26
C MET A 32 -5.50 1.92 -26.36
N GLU A 33 -5.38 0.77 -27.02
CA GLU A 33 -6.33 0.31 -28.02
C GLU A 33 -7.68 -0.08 -27.37
N ASP A 34 -7.65 -0.82 -26.27
CA ASP A 34 -8.82 -1.30 -25.52
C ASP A 34 -9.63 -0.16 -24.90
N LYS A 35 -8.95 0.91 -24.44
CA LYS A 35 -9.60 2.14 -23.97
C LYS A 35 -10.40 2.86 -25.08
N GLY A 36 -10.21 2.49 -26.36
CA GLY A 36 -10.97 3.04 -27.48
C GLY A 36 -10.62 4.48 -27.83
N ILE A 37 -9.48 5.00 -27.35
CA ILE A 37 -9.05 6.40 -27.48
C ILE A 37 -8.41 6.73 -28.84
N GLY A 38 -8.81 6.00 -29.89
CA GLY A 38 -8.37 6.25 -31.26
C GLY A 38 -6.99 5.69 -31.62
N TYR A 39 -6.43 4.80 -30.81
CA TYR A 39 -5.16 4.11 -31.08
C TYR A 39 -5.33 2.66 -31.55
N TYR A 40 -4.28 2.13 -32.17
CA TYR A 40 -4.15 0.75 -32.63
C TYR A 40 -2.73 0.24 -32.32
N ALA A 41 -2.62 -0.90 -31.64
CA ALA A 41 -1.36 -1.44 -31.19
C ALA A 41 -0.59 -2.14 -32.33
N VAL A 42 0.69 -1.79 -32.50
CA VAL A 42 1.62 -2.43 -33.43
C VAL A 42 2.80 -2.97 -32.65
N LYS A 43 2.80 -4.27 -32.39
CA LYS A 43 3.81 -4.95 -31.57
C LYS A 43 4.94 -5.47 -32.46
N LEU A 44 6.16 -5.03 -32.19
CA LEU A 44 7.35 -5.50 -32.89
C LEU A 44 7.93 -6.77 -32.26
N GLY A 45 7.61 -7.03 -30.99
CA GLY A 45 8.09 -8.16 -30.22
C GLY A 45 9.40 -7.92 -29.48
N PRO A 46 10.03 -9.00 -28.99
CA PRO A 46 11.33 -8.98 -28.33
C PRO A 46 12.50 -8.87 -29.31
N ALA A 47 13.65 -8.45 -28.79
CA ALA A 47 14.97 -8.47 -29.42
C ALA A 47 14.99 -7.91 -30.85
N VAL A 48 14.42 -6.72 -31.03
CA VAL A 48 14.28 -6.08 -32.34
C VAL A 48 15.53 -5.24 -32.63
N PRO A 49 16.26 -5.53 -33.73
CA PRO A 49 17.39 -4.71 -34.13
C PRO A 49 16.97 -3.25 -34.32
N ILE A 50 17.77 -2.30 -33.81
CA ILE A 50 17.48 -0.86 -33.89
C ILE A 50 17.19 -0.44 -35.33
N GLN A 51 17.95 -0.98 -36.30
CA GLN A 51 17.72 -0.67 -37.72
C GLN A 51 16.33 -1.09 -38.20
N ASP A 52 15.81 -2.23 -37.73
CA ASP A 52 14.49 -2.72 -38.11
C ASP A 52 13.39 -1.89 -37.46
N VAL A 53 13.58 -1.43 -36.23
CA VAL A 53 12.67 -0.46 -35.59
C VAL A 53 12.59 0.81 -36.44
N ILE A 54 13.73 1.38 -36.83
CA ILE A 54 13.79 2.60 -37.67
C ILE A 54 13.09 2.38 -39.02
N ASN A 55 13.30 1.24 -39.68
CA ASN A 55 12.63 0.91 -40.94
C ASN A 55 11.11 0.82 -40.75
N LYS A 56 10.66 0.13 -39.70
CA LYS A 56 9.23 -0.02 -39.39
C LYS A 56 8.57 1.30 -39.01
N ILE A 57 9.25 2.21 -38.30
CA ILE A 57 8.72 3.56 -38.02
C ILE A 57 8.47 4.31 -39.34
N ARG A 58 9.41 4.25 -40.28
CA ARG A 58 9.30 4.93 -41.58
C ARG A 58 8.16 4.37 -42.44
N GLU A 59 7.95 3.06 -42.39
CA GLU A 59 6.89 2.37 -43.12
C GLU A 59 5.50 2.60 -42.49
N ALA A 60 5.39 2.38 -41.18
CA ALA A 60 4.12 2.41 -40.47
C ALA A 60 3.68 3.82 -40.09
N ARG A 61 4.58 4.81 -40.05
CA ARG A 61 4.32 6.19 -39.64
C ARG A 61 3.45 6.26 -38.37
N PRO A 62 3.92 5.66 -37.25
CA PRO A 62 3.17 5.65 -36.01
C PRO A 62 3.05 7.05 -35.41
N ALA A 63 2.03 7.27 -34.59
CA ALA A 63 1.93 8.50 -33.81
C ALA A 63 2.74 8.40 -32.51
N ILE A 64 2.91 7.18 -31.99
CA ILE A 64 3.67 6.89 -30.77
C ILE A 64 4.62 5.73 -31.03
N VAL A 65 5.86 5.85 -30.55
CA VAL A 65 6.85 4.77 -30.53
C VAL A 65 7.31 4.53 -29.10
N GLY A 66 7.03 3.35 -28.56
CA GLY A 66 7.56 2.90 -27.26
C GLY A 66 8.69 1.90 -27.46
N VAL A 67 9.87 2.19 -26.94
CA VAL A 67 11.00 1.27 -26.96
C VAL A 67 11.37 0.85 -25.54
N SER A 68 11.68 -0.43 -25.36
CA SER A 68 12.18 -0.93 -24.08
C SER A 68 13.53 -1.61 -24.19
N SER A 69 14.34 -1.46 -23.16
CA SER A 69 15.53 -2.27 -22.94
C SER A 69 15.62 -2.59 -21.46
N ARG A 70 15.62 -3.88 -21.11
CA ARG A 70 15.57 -4.34 -19.73
C ARG A 70 16.71 -5.30 -19.46
N LEU A 71 17.79 -4.74 -18.92
CA LEU A 71 18.80 -5.33 -18.01
C LEU A 71 19.73 -4.17 -17.59
N GLY A 72 19.66 -3.73 -16.31
CA GLY A 72 20.57 -2.70 -15.75
C GLY A 72 20.71 -1.43 -16.59
N ASP A 73 21.66 -0.57 -16.23
CA ASP A 73 22.08 0.59 -17.04
C ASP A 73 23.22 0.25 -18.03
N LEU A 74 23.88 -0.91 -17.87
CA LEU A 74 25.02 -1.32 -18.68
C LEU A 74 24.68 -1.38 -20.18
N HIS A 75 25.39 -0.58 -20.97
CA HIS A 75 25.28 -0.47 -22.44
C HIS A 75 23.97 0.14 -22.96
N VAL A 76 23.06 0.59 -22.09
CA VAL A 76 21.82 1.29 -22.50
C VAL A 76 22.16 2.61 -23.19
N ASP A 77 23.22 3.29 -22.76
CA ASP A 77 23.76 4.50 -23.40
C ASP A 77 24.00 4.31 -24.90
N LYS A 78 24.64 3.21 -25.29
CA LYS A 78 24.98 2.92 -26.69
C LYS A 78 23.74 2.64 -27.52
N LEU A 79 22.81 1.83 -27.00
CA LEU A 79 21.57 1.47 -27.68
C LEU A 79 20.70 2.71 -27.92
N ILE A 80 20.55 3.55 -26.89
CA ILE A 80 19.72 4.74 -26.95
C ILE A 80 20.36 5.81 -27.83
N LEU A 81 21.67 6.00 -27.75
CA LEU A 81 22.40 6.89 -28.66
C LEU A 81 22.27 6.46 -30.12
N GLU A 82 22.45 5.17 -30.41
CA GLU A 82 22.29 4.63 -31.77
C GLU A 82 20.87 4.84 -32.30
N PHE A 83 19.85 4.58 -31.47
CA PHE A 83 18.45 4.78 -31.84
C PHE A 83 18.15 6.26 -32.14
N MET A 84 18.55 7.17 -31.26
CA MET A 84 18.35 8.61 -31.44
C MET A 84 19.08 9.13 -32.69
N ASP A 85 20.36 8.81 -32.87
CA ASP A 85 21.14 9.27 -34.03
C ASP A 85 20.57 8.74 -35.36
N LYS A 86 20.07 7.50 -35.39
CA LYS A 86 19.36 6.98 -36.58
C LYS A 86 18.02 7.68 -36.79
N ALA A 87 17.28 7.99 -35.74
CA ALA A 87 16.03 8.71 -35.86
C ALA A 87 16.24 10.12 -36.45
N PHE A 88 17.25 10.85 -35.97
CA PHE A 88 17.66 12.14 -36.55
C PHE A 88 18.08 12.01 -38.01
N LYS A 89 18.93 11.02 -38.33
CA LYS A 89 19.42 10.80 -39.70
C LYS A 89 18.28 10.57 -40.70
N HIS A 90 17.19 9.95 -40.26
CA HIS A 90 16.04 9.64 -41.10
C HIS A 90 14.90 10.66 -41.00
N GLY A 91 15.07 11.75 -40.24
CA GLY A 91 14.05 12.79 -40.06
C GLY A 91 12.78 12.28 -39.37
N ILE A 92 12.92 11.26 -38.52
CA ILE A 92 11.84 10.67 -37.73
C ILE A 92 11.96 11.03 -36.24
N ASP A 93 12.84 11.97 -35.88
CA ASP A 93 12.92 12.50 -34.52
C ASP A 93 11.62 13.24 -34.11
N PRO A 94 11.39 13.47 -32.80
CA PRO A 94 10.14 14.05 -32.32
C PRO A 94 9.83 15.42 -32.94
N GLN A 95 10.83 16.30 -33.11
CA GLN A 95 10.63 17.66 -33.59
C GLN A 95 10.29 17.69 -35.09
N THR A 96 10.98 16.88 -35.89
CA THR A 96 10.76 16.83 -37.34
C THR A 96 9.47 16.08 -37.70
N SER A 97 9.17 14.98 -37.00
CA SER A 97 8.09 14.05 -37.39
C SER A 97 6.80 14.22 -36.62
N GLY A 98 6.84 14.84 -35.44
CA GLY A 98 5.72 14.88 -34.49
C GLY A 98 5.41 13.53 -33.82
N ILE A 99 6.29 12.52 -33.98
CA ILE A 99 6.15 11.23 -33.30
C ILE A 99 6.50 11.41 -31.84
N ARG A 100 5.65 10.87 -30.97
CA ARG A 100 5.85 10.87 -29.52
C ARG A 100 6.59 9.61 -29.12
N TYR A 101 7.72 9.73 -28.43
CA TYR A 101 8.54 8.59 -28.05
C TYR A 101 8.43 8.32 -26.54
N SER A 102 8.40 7.04 -26.18
CA SER A 102 8.57 6.59 -24.80
C SER A 102 9.68 5.56 -24.66
N PHE A 103 10.36 5.58 -23.51
CA PHE A 103 11.33 4.57 -23.13
C PHE A 103 10.84 3.82 -21.89
N GLY A 104 11.06 2.51 -21.83
CA GLY A 104 10.82 1.69 -20.64
C GLY A 104 12.04 0.86 -20.23
N GLY A 105 12.41 0.93 -18.96
CA GLY A 105 13.51 0.16 -18.35
C GLY A 105 13.38 0.06 -16.84
N LEU A 106 14.37 -0.51 -16.15
CA LEU A 106 14.44 -0.41 -14.67
C LEU A 106 14.92 0.99 -14.27
N ARG A 107 14.73 1.37 -12.99
CA ARG A 107 15.17 2.67 -12.44
C ARG A 107 16.60 3.09 -12.86
N PRO A 108 17.65 2.24 -12.81
CA PRO A 108 18.99 2.61 -13.30
C PRO A 108 19.03 2.99 -14.79
N ALA A 109 18.43 2.16 -15.64
CA ALA A 109 18.37 2.38 -17.09
C ALA A 109 17.59 3.66 -17.42
N ALA A 110 16.43 3.82 -16.80
CA ALA A 110 15.57 4.98 -16.98
C ALA A 110 16.28 6.28 -16.58
N ASN A 111 16.99 6.29 -15.45
CA ASN A 111 17.78 7.44 -15.03
C ASN A 111 18.96 7.74 -15.95
N LEU A 112 19.62 6.73 -16.50
CA LEU A 112 20.65 6.95 -17.53
C LEU A 112 20.05 7.62 -18.77
N VAL A 113 18.88 7.17 -19.23
CA VAL A 113 18.18 7.83 -20.35
C VAL A 113 17.80 9.26 -19.97
N ARG A 114 17.26 9.51 -18.77
CA ARG A 114 16.95 10.87 -18.27
C ARG A 114 18.17 11.79 -18.29
N ALA A 115 19.32 11.31 -17.82
CA ALA A 115 20.59 12.04 -17.88
C ALA A 115 20.97 12.40 -19.33
N MET A 116 20.84 11.45 -20.27
CA MET A 116 21.17 11.66 -21.67
C MET A 116 20.19 12.59 -22.41
N THR A 117 18.94 12.66 -21.98
CA THR A 117 17.88 13.45 -22.61
C THR A 117 17.50 14.72 -21.84
N GLY A 118 18.30 15.09 -20.83
CA GLY A 118 18.13 16.34 -20.08
C GLY A 118 16.86 16.39 -19.21
N GLN A 119 16.38 15.23 -18.75
CA GLN A 119 15.24 15.11 -17.83
C GLN A 119 15.72 14.95 -16.39
N GLU A 120 14.86 15.31 -15.43
CA GLU A 120 15.16 15.26 -13.99
C GLU A 120 15.49 13.84 -13.53
N LEU A 121 16.59 13.67 -12.78
CA LEU A 121 16.93 12.37 -12.19
C LEU A 121 16.02 12.06 -11.02
N LEU A 122 15.53 10.82 -10.96
CA LEU A 122 14.66 10.37 -9.87
C LEU A 122 15.44 9.48 -8.91
N GLU A 123 15.04 9.48 -7.65
CA GLU A 123 15.72 8.69 -6.61
C GLU A 123 15.67 7.18 -6.91
N ASP A 124 16.81 6.51 -6.75
CA ASP A 124 16.93 5.05 -6.81
C ASP A 124 17.12 4.48 -5.41
N LYS A 125 16.03 4.01 -4.82
CA LYS A 125 15.98 3.49 -3.45
C LYS A 125 16.45 2.04 -3.31
N PHE A 126 16.41 1.24 -4.38
CA PHE A 126 16.47 -0.22 -4.26
C PHE A 126 17.63 -0.86 -5.03
N SER A 127 18.15 -0.23 -6.08
CA SER A 127 19.25 -0.84 -6.83
C SER A 127 20.54 -0.82 -6.00
N PRO A 128 21.22 -1.97 -5.81
CA PRO A 128 22.51 -2.02 -5.13
C PRO A 128 23.52 -1.08 -5.77
N PRO A 129 24.42 -0.42 -5.00
CA PRO A 129 25.44 0.47 -5.55
C PRO A 129 26.31 -0.19 -6.63
N GLU A 130 26.60 -1.48 -6.50
CA GLU A 130 27.38 -2.28 -7.46
C GLU A 130 26.69 -2.47 -8.81
N ASP A 131 25.36 -2.36 -8.87
CA ASP A 131 24.57 -2.50 -10.09
C ASP A 131 24.40 -1.15 -10.84
N ARG A 132 24.95 -0.06 -10.30
CA ARG A 132 24.94 1.29 -10.90
C ARG A 132 26.25 1.52 -11.66
N ASN A 133 26.22 1.35 -12.98
CA ASN A 133 27.43 1.35 -13.82
C ASN A 133 27.86 2.75 -14.28
N TYR A 134 27.01 3.77 -14.11
CA TYR A 134 27.27 5.13 -14.57
C TYR A 134 27.19 6.17 -13.45
N ASP A 135 28.06 7.18 -13.54
CA ASP A 135 27.94 8.43 -12.79
C ASP A 135 26.92 9.33 -13.51
N LEU A 136 25.67 9.29 -13.03
CA LEU A 136 24.55 9.97 -13.68
C LEU A 136 24.70 11.49 -13.69
N GLU A 137 25.33 12.08 -12.67
CA GLU A 137 25.55 13.52 -12.58
C GLU A 137 26.53 13.96 -13.66
N LYS A 138 27.62 13.21 -13.84
CA LYS A 138 28.60 13.46 -14.90
C LYS A 138 27.99 13.28 -16.30
N ILE A 139 27.15 12.26 -16.50
CA ILE A 139 26.45 12.06 -17.78
C ILE A 139 25.50 13.24 -18.04
N ALA A 140 24.73 13.68 -17.04
CA ALA A 140 23.82 14.82 -17.17
C ALA A 140 24.60 16.11 -17.53
N GLU A 141 25.76 16.34 -16.91
CA GLU A 141 26.65 17.46 -17.25
C GLU A 141 27.14 17.37 -18.71
N GLU A 142 27.61 16.20 -19.15
CA GLU A 142 28.06 15.99 -20.53
C GLU A 142 26.93 16.25 -21.56
N TYR A 143 25.73 15.75 -21.29
CA TYR A 143 24.60 15.88 -22.20
C TYR A 143 23.89 17.23 -22.12
N SER A 144 24.13 18.04 -21.08
CA SER A 144 23.66 19.43 -21.01
C SER A 144 24.15 20.26 -22.21
N ALA A 145 25.35 19.96 -22.72
CA ALA A 145 25.95 20.61 -23.90
C ALA A 145 25.44 20.07 -25.24
N LYS A 146 24.53 19.08 -25.25
CA LYS A 146 24.03 18.38 -26.45
C LYS A 146 22.50 18.54 -26.60
N PRO A 147 21.98 19.76 -26.85
CA PRO A 147 20.54 20.05 -26.82
C PRO A 147 19.72 19.27 -27.86
N LYS A 148 20.36 18.73 -28.90
CA LYS A 148 19.67 17.89 -29.90
C LYS A 148 19.00 16.65 -29.29
N TYR A 149 19.53 16.11 -28.18
CA TYR A 149 18.97 14.93 -27.52
C TYR A 149 17.90 15.27 -26.47
N HIS A 150 17.76 16.55 -26.12
CA HIS A 150 16.89 16.94 -25.02
C HIS A 150 15.42 16.71 -25.36
N GLY A 151 14.70 16.07 -24.44
CA GLY A 151 13.28 15.75 -24.64
C GLY A 151 13.01 14.78 -25.79
N PHE A 152 13.98 13.95 -26.18
CA PHE A 152 13.76 12.94 -27.22
C PHE A 152 12.63 11.98 -26.84
N PHE A 153 12.61 11.54 -25.58
CA PHE A 153 11.51 10.75 -25.01
C PHE A 153 10.59 11.67 -24.22
N GLU A 154 9.32 11.71 -24.61
CA GLU A 154 8.28 12.45 -23.88
C GLU A 154 7.93 11.75 -22.56
N LEU A 155 7.98 10.41 -22.54
CA LEU A 155 7.77 9.60 -21.34
C LEU A 155 8.93 8.63 -21.12
N ILE A 156 9.53 8.66 -19.93
CA ILE A 156 10.51 7.66 -19.49
C ILE A 156 9.90 6.90 -18.31
N VAL A 157 9.65 5.62 -18.54
CA VAL A 157 9.01 4.68 -17.60
C VAL A 157 10.07 3.86 -16.87
N ASP A 158 9.87 3.70 -15.57
CA ASP A 158 10.61 2.81 -14.69
C ASP A 158 9.67 1.95 -13.83
N ASP A 159 10.24 1.24 -12.85
CA ASP A 159 9.53 0.33 -11.96
C ASP A 159 8.45 0.99 -11.09
N TYR A 160 8.41 2.33 -11.03
CA TYR A 160 7.51 3.13 -10.19
C TYR A 160 6.51 3.96 -10.99
N VAL A 161 6.39 3.72 -12.31
CA VAL A 161 5.42 4.46 -13.13
C VAL A 161 4.00 4.26 -12.62
N SER A 162 3.24 5.34 -12.52
CA SER A 162 1.83 5.31 -12.16
C SER A 162 0.92 5.11 -13.38
N MET A 163 -0.28 4.57 -13.14
CA MET A 163 -1.31 4.51 -14.19
C MET A 163 -1.74 5.91 -14.66
N GLU A 164 -1.68 6.91 -13.78
CA GLU A 164 -1.99 8.29 -14.14
C GLU A 164 -0.98 8.82 -15.17
N GLU A 165 0.33 8.64 -14.97
CA GLU A 165 1.35 9.06 -15.93
C GLU A 165 1.15 8.41 -17.30
N LEU A 166 0.84 7.11 -17.32
CA LEU A 166 0.53 6.36 -18.54
C LEU A 166 -0.75 6.90 -19.22
N GLU A 167 -1.80 7.19 -18.46
CA GLU A 167 -3.04 7.78 -18.96
C GLU A 167 -2.81 9.16 -19.56
N ARG A 168 -2.11 10.05 -18.86
CA ARG A 168 -1.82 11.40 -19.34
C ARG A 168 -1.00 11.37 -20.62
N PHE A 169 0.01 10.52 -20.68
CA PHE A 169 0.75 10.28 -21.91
C PHE A 169 -0.18 9.74 -23.01
N ALA A 170 -1.03 8.76 -22.74
CA ALA A 170 -1.95 8.24 -23.76
C ALA A 170 -2.89 9.32 -24.34
N TYR A 171 -3.38 10.23 -23.50
CA TYR A 171 -4.25 11.34 -23.92
C TYR A 171 -3.52 12.57 -24.47
N GLY A 172 -2.17 12.61 -24.42
CA GLY A 172 -1.39 13.78 -24.82
C GLY A 172 -1.58 14.97 -23.87
N LEU A 173 -1.87 14.69 -22.61
CA LEU A 173 -1.99 15.69 -21.55
C LEU A 173 -0.60 16.03 -21.00
N PRO A 174 -0.35 17.27 -20.55
CA PRO A 174 0.92 17.64 -19.95
C PRO A 174 1.20 16.79 -18.70
N PRO A 175 2.47 16.55 -18.32
CA PRO A 175 2.79 15.91 -17.05
C PRO A 175 2.10 16.63 -15.88
N HIS A 176 1.50 15.89 -14.97
CA HIS A 176 1.00 16.45 -13.72
C HIS A 176 2.04 16.17 -12.65
N ALA A 177 2.46 17.20 -11.93
CA ALA A 177 3.10 16.96 -10.65
C ALA A 177 2.06 16.22 -9.79
N VAL A 178 2.44 15.09 -9.21
CA VAL A 178 1.62 14.44 -8.19
C VAL A 178 1.37 15.49 -7.12
N GLU A 179 0.15 16.02 -7.04
CA GLU A 179 -0.21 16.89 -5.93
C GLU A 179 -0.07 16.07 -4.66
N ASP A 180 0.58 16.65 -3.65
CA ASP A 180 0.59 16.10 -2.29
C ASP A 180 -0.85 16.07 -1.79
N GLN A 181 -1.56 14.99 -2.08
CA GLN A 181 -2.91 14.79 -1.59
C GLN A 181 -2.83 14.69 -0.06
N VAL A 182 -3.67 15.48 0.60
CA VAL A 182 -3.83 15.40 2.04
C VAL A 182 -4.48 14.07 2.38
N TRP A 183 -3.63 13.17 2.86
CA TRP A 183 -3.98 11.86 3.38
C TRP A 183 -4.92 11.98 4.58
N SER A 184 -6.11 11.39 4.50
CA SER A 184 -7.11 11.50 5.57
C SER A 184 -6.73 10.67 6.80
N ASP A 185 -7.01 11.22 7.99
CA ASP A 185 -6.88 10.51 9.27
C ASP A 185 -8.18 9.75 9.62
N ASP A 186 -9.21 9.79 8.75
CA ASP A 186 -10.41 8.94 8.83
C ASP A 186 -10.19 7.62 8.08
N LEU A 187 -10.62 6.49 8.67
CA LEU A 187 -10.39 5.17 8.09
C LEU A 187 -11.11 4.97 6.76
N LEU A 188 -12.37 5.36 6.66
CA LEU A 188 -13.18 5.08 5.47
C LEU A 188 -12.71 5.93 4.30
N GLU A 189 -12.44 7.21 4.56
CA GLU A 189 -11.86 8.12 3.57
C GLU A 189 -10.47 7.62 3.14
N ARG A 190 -9.63 7.16 4.08
CA ARG A 190 -8.33 6.58 3.74
C ARG A 190 -8.45 5.35 2.84
N ILE A 191 -9.37 4.44 3.15
CA ILE A 191 -9.66 3.27 2.30
C ILE A 191 -10.08 3.71 0.90
N GLN A 192 -10.94 4.72 0.79
CA GLN A 192 -11.37 5.27 -0.49
C GLN A 192 -10.20 5.87 -1.27
N GLN A 193 -9.41 6.74 -0.65
CA GLN A 193 -8.25 7.40 -1.27
C GLN A 193 -7.27 6.37 -1.86
N VAL A 194 -6.93 5.32 -1.11
CA VAL A 194 -6.01 4.28 -1.58
C VAL A 194 -6.63 3.43 -2.71
N ARG A 195 -7.91 3.09 -2.62
CA ARG A 195 -8.58 2.31 -3.67
C ARG A 195 -8.69 3.08 -4.98
N GLU A 196 -9.02 4.37 -4.92
CA GLU A 196 -9.16 5.21 -6.11
C GLU A 196 -7.82 5.45 -6.80
N ARG A 197 -6.76 5.66 -6.01
CA ARG A 197 -5.43 5.98 -6.54
C ARG A 197 -4.64 4.76 -6.96
N GLU A 198 -4.70 3.68 -6.19
CA GLU A 198 -3.78 2.55 -6.32
C GLU A 198 -4.48 1.22 -6.58
N ASN A 199 -5.82 1.20 -6.54
CA ASN A 199 -6.64 -0.01 -6.78
C ASN A 199 -6.19 -1.22 -5.93
N ARG A 200 -5.80 -0.97 -4.67
CA ARG A 200 -5.38 -1.98 -3.69
C ARG A 200 -6.08 -1.81 -2.34
N PRO A 201 -6.06 -2.81 -1.45
CA PRO A 201 -6.44 -2.61 -0.06
C PRO A 201 -5.41 -1.74 0.68
N ILE A 202 -5.84 -1.18 1.81
CA ILE A 202 -4.92 -0.56 2.76
C ILE A 202 -4.09 -1.62 3.48
N LEU A 203 -2.87 -1.26 3.85
CA LEU A 203 -1.93 -2.13 4.55
C LEU A 203 -1.74 -1.71 6.00
N ARG A 204 -1.65 -2.72 6.86
CA ARG A 204 -1.47 -2.59 8.31
C ARG A 204 -0.42 -3.57 8.79
N ALA A 205 0.48 -3.12 9.67
CA ALA A 205 1.39 -4.01 10.39
C ALA A 205 1.39 -3.70 11.89
N HIS A 206 1.74 -4.72 12.68
CA HIS A 206 2.01 -4.52 14.10
C HIS A 206 3.41 -3.96 14.27
N ILE A 207 3.52 -2.84 14.99
CA ILE A 207 4.79 -2.18 15.32
C ILE A 207 4.80 -1.95 16.83
N GLY A 208 5.85 -2.38 17.50
CA GLY A 208 5.93 -2.32 18.96
C GLY A 208 7.20 -2.98 19.43
N ILE A 209 8.27 -2.20 19.51
CA ILE A 209 9.60 -2.72 19.80
C ILE A 209 9.77 -2.91 21.29
N ALA A 210 10.09 -4.14 21.67
CA ALA A 210 10.44 -4.50 23.04
C ALA A 210 11.76 -3.81 23.43
N ALA A 211 11.64 -2.70 24.16
CA ALA A 211 12.75 -1.86 24.56
C ALA A 211 12.50 -1.22 25.94
N GLU A 212 13.46 -0.43 26.42
CA GLU A 212 13.37 0.33 27.68
C GLU A 212 12.66 1.69 27.54
N SER A 213 12.38 2.12 26.31
CA SER A 213 11.66 3.36 25.98
C SER A 213 10.84 3.20 24.71
N VAL A 214 10.04 4.22 24.38
CA VAL A 214 9.27 4.27 23.13
C VAL A 214 10.12 4.61 21.90
N ASP A 215 11.37 5.05 22.09
CA ASP A 215 12.18 5.64 21.02
C ASP A 215 12.45 4.68 19.84
N PRO A 216 12.79 3.39 20.06
CA PRO A 216 12.97 2.46 18.93
C PRO A 216 11.68 2.24 18.13
N THR A 217 10.51 2.33 18.79
CA THR A 217 9.23 2.24 18.09
C THR A 217 8.95 3.51 17.29
N ILE A 218 9.40 4.68 17.77
CA ILE A 218 9.32 5.94 17.03
C ILE A 218 10.18 5.86 15.76
N ASP A 219 11.43 5.40 15.87
CA ASP A 219 12.34 5.28 14.74
C ASP A 219 11.76 4.38 13.64
N ASP A 220 11.23 3.20 14.01
CA ASP A 220 10.58 2.28 13.08
C ASP A 220 9.32 2.88 12.43
N ILE A 221 8.53 3.65 13.19
CA ILE A 221 7.38 4.36 12.64
C ILE A 221 7.84 5.37 11.59
N GLU A 222 8.87 6.17 11.88
CA GLU A 222 9.39 7.16 10.94
C GLU A 222 9.88 6.51 9.65
N GLU A 223 10.62 5.40 9.74
CA GLU A 223 11.10 4.64 8.58
C GLU A 223 9.94 4.14 7.72
N VAL A 224 8.94 3.51 8.32
CA VAL A 224 7.75 3.00 7.62
C VAL A 224 6.96 4.12 6.96
N CYS A 225 6.84 5.27 7.63
CA CYS A 225 6.14 6.44 7.09
C CYS A 225 6.86 6.98 5.85
N ASP A 226 8.19 7.16 5.92
CA ASP A 226 9.01 7.66 4.80
C ASP A 226 9.07 6.68 3.62
N ALA A 227 8.97 5.38 3.90
CA ALA A 227 8.86 4.34 2.89
C ALA A 227 7.47 4.27 2.23
N HIS A 228 6.48 4.97 2.78
CA HIS A 228 5.07 4.93 2.35
C HIS A 228 4.50 3.50 2.40
N ALA A 229 4.97 2.69 3.36
CA ALA A 229 4.76 1.24 3.32
C ALA A 229 3.39 0.79 3.86
N LEU A 230 2.78 1.57 4.78
CA LEU A 230 1.54 1.22 5.47
C LEU A 230 0.61 2.41 5.60
N GLU A 231 -0.70 2.18 5.63
CA GLU A 231 -1.70 3.21 5.99
C GLU A 231 -2.07 3.17 7.48
N ILE A 232 -1.82 2.05 8.15
CA ILE A 232 -2.10 1.87 9.58
C ILE A 232 -0.88 1.30 10.29
N VAL A 233 -0.33 2.07 11.22
CA VAL A 233 0.59 1.58 12.24
C VAL A 233 -0.24 0.99 13.37
N SER A 234 -0.16 -0.33 13.57
CA SER A 234 -0.83 -0.99 14.67
C SER A 234 0.10 -1.15 15.87
N LEU A 235 0.03 -0.26 16.84
CA LEU A 235 0.85 -0.33 18.03
C LEU A 235 0.58 -1.60 18.83
N GLY A 236 1.66 -2.33 19.12
CA GLY A 236 1.71 -3.43 20.09
C GLY A 236 2.29 -2.94 21.41
N PRO A 237 1.48 -2.36 22.32
CA PRO A 237 1.92 -2.00 23.67
C PRO A 237 2.39 -3.22 24.45
N ASP A 238 3.35 -3.02 25.35
CA ASP A 238 3.76 -4.06 26.28
C ASP A 238 2.65 -4.42 27.29
N GLN A 239 2.85 -5.52 28.01
CA GLN A 239 1.84 -6.04 28.94
C GLN A 239 1.45 -5.03 30.03
N PRO A 240 2.38 -4.33 30.71
CA PRO A 240 2.01 -3.29 31.67
C PRO A 240 1.25 -2.11 31.05
N SER A 241 1.59 -1.66 29.83
CA SER A 241 0.80 -0.64 29.13
C SER A 241 -0.64 -1.09 28.91
N GLN A 242 -0.85 -2.34 28.49
CA GLN A 242 -2.21 -2.85 28.26
C GLN A 242 -3.05 -2.89 29.53
N ALA A 243 -2.45 -3.19 30.68
CA ALA A 243 -3.16 -3.38 31.94
C ALA A 243 -3.27 -2.13 32.82
N TYR A 244 -2.34 -1.17 32.72
CA TYR A 244 -2.20 -0.10 33.71
C TYR A 244 -2.01 1.31 33.16
N LEU A 245 -1.99 1.50 31.83
CA LEU A 245 -1.68 2.81 31.23
C LEU A 245 -2.57 3.96 31.76
N ALA A 246 -3.87 3.73 31.91
CA ALA A 246 -4.78 4.72 32.47
C ALA A 246 -4.38 5.14 33.91
N LYS A 247 -4.03 4.17 34.75
CA LYS A 247 -3.56 4.39 36.13
C LYS A 247 -2.19 5.06 36.19
N PHE A 248 -1.29 4.72 35.27
CA PHE A 248 0.00 5.41 35.13
C PHE A 248 -0.19 6.88 34.81
N ILE A 249 -1.07 7.20 33.85
CA ILE A 249 -1.36 8.58 33.44
C ILE A 249 -1.98 9.38 34.60
N ARG A 250 -2.87 8.78 35.40
CA ARG A 250 -3.47 9.42 36.59
C ARG A 250 -2.52 9.49 37.80
N GLY A 251 -1.38 8.81 37.77
CA GLY A 251 -0.44 8.71 38.89
C GLY A 251 -0.94 7.83 40.04
N GLU A 252 -1.91 6.95 39.78
CA GLU A 252 -2.47 6.01 40.76
C GLU A 252 -1.63 4.73 40.89
N GLU A 253 -0.83 4.44 39.87
CA GLU A 253 0.13 3.34 39.87
C GLU A 253 1.50 3.84 39.40
N ASP A 254 2.55 3.29 39.99
CA ASP A 254 3.95 3.60 39.69
C ASP A 254 4.47 2.71 38.55
N PRO A 255 4.79 3.30 37.38
CA PRO A 255 5.37 2.58 36.23
C PRO A 255 6.63 1.77 36.56
N ASP A 256 7.45 2.24 37.50
CA ASP A 256 8.77 1.66 37.79
C ASP A 256 8.68 0.32 38.54
N LYS A 257 7.49 -0.07 39.00
CA LYS A 257 7.23 -1.41 39.57
C LYS A 257 7.17 -2.51 38.51
N TYR A 258 7.07 -2.15 37.23
CA TYR A 258 6.82 -3.07 36.14
C TYR A 258 8.00 -3.10 35.15
N LEU A 259 8.29 -4.28 34.61
CA LEU A 259 9.32 -4.42 33.58
C LEU A 259 8.87 -3.76 32.28
N LYS A 260 9.79 -3.07 31.61
CA LYS A 260 9.54 -2.43 30.32
C LYS A 260 9.76 -3.40 29.17
N GLY A 261 9.03 -3.22 28.08
CA GLY A 261 9.27 -3.92 26.82
C GLY A 261 8.74 -5.35 26.79
N GLN A 262 7.88 -5.75 27.75
CA GLN A 262 7.32 -7.09 27.81
C GLN A 262 6.34 -7.35 26.66
N GLY A 263 6.89 -7.81 25.53
CA GLY A 263 6.13 -8.19 24.34
C GLY A 263 5.66 -7.01 23.47
N GLY A 264 6.18 -5.80 23.69
CA GLY A 264 5.75 -4.61 22.96
C GLY A 264 6.42 -3.32 23.41
N VAL A 265 5.91 -2.19 22.92
CA VAL A 265 6.40 -0.85 23.25
C VAL A 265 5.98 -0.43 24.68
N PRO A 266 6.90 0.08 25.53
CA PRO A 266 6.61 0.44 26.92
C PRO A 266 6.02 1.86 27.08
N ILE A 267 4.74 2.04 26.79
CA ILE A 267 4.05 3.33 26.94
C ILE A 267 3.63 3.53 28.40
N ARG A 268 3.99 4.66 29.01
CA ARG A 268 3.68 4.99 30.42
C ARG A 268 2.98 6.34 30.60
N THR A 269 3.06 7.23 29.62
CA THR A 269 2.57 8.62 29.74
C THR A 269 1.80 9.11 28.52
N GLU A 270 0.97 10.16 28.69
CA GLU A 270 0.33 10.86 27.56
C GLU A 270 1.35 11.51 26.61
N GLU A 271 2.49 11.97 27.14
CA GLU A 271 3.54 12.57 26.32
C GLU A 271 4.11 11.56 25.32
N GLU A 272 4.32 10.32 25.74
CA GLU A 272 4.78 9.25 24.86
C GLU A 272 3.75 8.90 23.77
N LEU A 273 2.45 8.89 24.09
CA LEU A 273 1.40 8.75 23.08
C LEU A 273 1.46 9.88 22.04
N ALA A 274 1.63 11.13 22.49
CA ALA A 274 1.76 12.28 21.60
C ALA A 274 3.02 12.18 20.70
N ARG A 275 4.14 11.70 21.24
CA ARG A 275 5.38 11.46 20.48
C ARG A 275 5.18 10.39 19.41
N LEU A 276 4.53 9.29 19.73
CA LEU A 276 4.20 8.23 18.78
C LEU A 276 3.29 8.74 17.65
N LYS A 277 2.25 9.53 17.94
CA LYS A 277 1.41 10.16 16.90
C LYS A 277 2.20 11.16 16.05
N LYS A 278 3.10 11.93 16.66
CA LYS A 278 3.93 12.89 15.94
C LYS A 278 4.84 12.19 14.93
N ALA A 279 5.36 11.02 15.26
CA ALA A 279 6.20 10.21 14.37
C ALA A 279 5.48 9.86 13.05
N THR A 280 4.14 9.71 13.07
CA THR A 280 3.37 9.46 11.84
C THR A 280 3.08 10.70 11.01
N ARG A 281 3.47 11.91 11.42
CA ARG A 281 3.19 13.15 10.68
C ARG A 281 4.24 13.46 9.61
N ARG A 282 4.62 12.43 8.84
CA ARG A 282 5.58 12.46 7.73
C ARG A 282 5.24 11.39 6.68
N GLY A 283 5.89 11.46 5.52
CA GLY A 283 5.70 10.49 4.44
C GLY A 283 4.24 10.38 4.00
N ASN A 284 3.63 9.19 4.12
CA ASN A 284 2.22 8.94 3.76
C ASN A 284 1.22 9.11 4.91
N TYR A 285 1.65 9.66 6.05
CA TYR A 285 0.81 10.02 7.20
C TYR A 285 -0.10 8.89 7.70
N PRO A 286 0.42 7.72 8.12
CA PRO A 286 -0.42 6.61 8.54
C PRO A 286 -1.21 6.96 9.81
N THR A 287 -2.38 6.34 9.91
CA THR A 287 -3.18 6.35 11.15
C THR A 287 -2.53 5.43 12.19
N ILE A 288 -2.85 5.65 13.47
CA ILE A 288 -2.40 4.78 14.56
C ILE A 288 -3.59 4.03 15.12
N ARG A 289 -3.46 2.70 15.19
CA ARG A 289 -4.38 1.80 15.89
C ARG A 289 -3.65 1.16 17.05
N ILE A 290 -4.23 1.12 18.24
CA ILE A 290 -3.68 0.42 19.42
C ILE A 290 -4.71 -0.57 19.98
N TYR A 291 -4.26 -1.63 20.66
CA TYR A 291 -5.18 -2.54 21.37
C TYR A 291 -5.95 -1.78 22.46
N SER A 292 -7.21 -2.18 22.71
CA SER A 292 -8.11 -1.52 23.67
C SER A 292 -7.66 -1.58 25.14
N GLY A 293 -6.58 -2.31 25.44
CA GLY A 293 -6.14 -2.60 26.81
C GLY A 293 -6.89 -3.80 27.41
N THR A 294 -6.60 -4.08 28.68
CA THR A 294 -7.17 -5.22 29.43
C THR A 294 -7.79 -4.80 30.77
N ASP A 295 -7.81 -3.51 31.06
CA ASP A 295 -8.42 -2.92 32.25
C ASP A 295 -8.81 -1.47 31.95
N GLU A 296 -9.85 -0.96 32.61
CA GLU A 296 -10.40 0.39 32.42
C GLU A 296 -10.61 0.77 30.94
N LEU A 297 -11.31 -0.09 30.18
CA LEU A 297 -11.42 -0.01 28.73
C LEU A 297 -12.04 1.31 28.26
N MET A 298 -13.00 1.83 29.02
CA MET A 298 -13.66 3.11 28.75
C MET A 298 -12.68 4.30 28.84
N GLU A 299 -11.81 4.31 29.85
CA GLU A 299 -10.82 5.38 30.02
C GLU A 299 -9.76 5.30 28.93
N LEU A 300 -9.26 4.10 28.64
CA LEU A 300 -8.30 3.89 27.56
C LEU A 300 -8.88 4.27 26.19
N ALA A 301 -10.16 4.00 25.95
CA ALA A 301 -10.84 4.41 24.73
C ALA A 301 -10.83 5.94 24.54
N ASP A 302 -11.12 6.70 25.61
CA ASP A 302 -11.07 8.18 25.57
C ASP A 302 -9.65 8.69 25.32
N ILE A 303 -8.66 8.15 26.04
CA ILE A 303 -7.24 8.50 25.88
C ILE A 303 -6.79 8.22 24.43
N PHE A 304 -7.06 7.02 23.90
CA PHE A 304 -6.62 6.65 22.56
C PHE A 304 -7.32 7.47 21.48
N GLU A 305 -8.61 7.75 21.61
CA GLU A 305 -9.31 8.62 20.66
C GLU A 305 -8.71 10.03 20.66
N LYS A 306 -8.50 10.61 21.84
CA LYS A 306 -7.90 11.95 22.02
C LYS A 306 -6.52 12.06 21.38
N HIS A 307 -5.67 11.04 21.54
CA HIS A 307 -4.28 11.11 21.08
C HIS A 307 -4.08 10.62 19.65
N PHE A 308 -4.86 9.65 19.19
CA PHE A 308 -4.63 8.99 17.91
C PHE A 308 -5.69 9.27 16.84
N ASN A 309 -6.87 9.77 17.21
CA ASN A 309 -8.06 9.72 16.35
C ASN A 309 -8.21 8.29 15.82
N MET A 310 -8.52 7.36 16.72
CA MET A 310 -8.41 5.92 16.47
C MET A 310 -9.21 5.53 15.23
N PRO A 311 -8.62 4.81 14.26
CA PRO A 311 -9.33 4.40 13.05
C PRO A 311 -10.37 3.32 13.37
N PHE A 312 -10.04 2.40 14.26
CA PHE A 312 -10.96 1.43 14.87
C PHE A 312 -10.31 0.79 16.11
N PRO A 313 -11.06 0.47 17.17
CA PRO A 313 -10.62 -0.34 18.29
C PRO A 313 -10.82 -1.84 18.01
N ALA A 314 -10.24 -2.68 18.87
CA ALA A 314 -10.54 -4.11 18.92
C ALA A 314 -10.97 -4.53 20.32
N VAL A 315 -12.26 -4.76 20.48
CA VAL A 315 -12.90 -4.99 21.78
C VAL A 315 -13.48 -6.41 21.79
N PRO A 316 -13.00 -7.31 22.65
CA PRO A 316 -13.60 -8.63 22.76
C PRO A 316 -14.97 -8.58 23.49
N ILE A 317 -15.68 -9.69 23.56
CA ILE A 317 -16.88 -9.87 24.38
C ILE A 317 -16.58 -10.84 25.54
N PHE A 318 -15.90 -11.96 25.24
CA PHE A 318 -15.62 -13.03 26.20
C PHE A 318 -14.22 -12.96 26.84
N PHE A 319 -13.31 -12.14 26.30
CA PHE A 319 -11.89 -12.12 26.68
C PHE A 319 -11.48 -10.84 27.42
N TYR A 320 -10.20 -10.72 27.77
CA TYR A 320 -9.63 -9.60 28.55
C TYR A 320 -10.25 -9.47 29.94
N ASN A 321 -10.41 -10.61 30.60
CA ASN A 321 -11.01 -10.70 31.93
C ASN A 321 -10.42 -11.93 32.66
N GLU A 322 -10.98 -12.30 33.80
CA GLU A 322 -10.51 -13.44 34.58
C GLU A 322 -10.50 -14.78 33.80
N LEU A 323 -11.34 -14.93 32.76
CA LEU A 323 -11.41 -16.16 31.95
C LEU A 323 -10.09 -16.50 31.27
N ASP A 324 -9.43 -15.49 30.68
CA ASP A 324 -8.17 -15.66 29.97
C ASP A 324 -6.95 -15.17 30.76
N GLY A 325 -7.18 -14.71 32.00
CA GLY A 325 -6.15 -14.26 32.93
C GLY A 325 -5.45 -12.97 32.50
N ARG A 326 -6.01 -12.22 31.54
CA ARG A 326 -5.40 -11.00 31.00
C ARG A 326 -5.91 -9.72 31.65
N GLY A 327 -7.10 -9.75 32.25
CA GLY A 327 -7.71 -8.60 32.90
C GLY A 327 -8.17 -8.94 34.32
N PRO A 328 -8.25 -7.94 35.22
CA PRO A 328 -8.71 -8.15 36.60
C PRO A 328 -10.24 -8.24 36.72
N ILE A 329 -10.97 -7.93 35.65
CA ILE A 329 -12.43 -7.81 35.65
C ILE A 329 -13.08 -9.19 35.73
N ALA A 330 -14.08 -9.34 36.60
CA ALA A 330 -14.85 -10.57 36.69
C ALA A 330 -15.65 -10.82 35.40
N ILE A 331 -15.78 -12.08 34.97
CA ILE A 331 -16.40 -12.45 33.69
C ILE A 331 -17.76 -11.76 33.45
N ARG A 332 -18.63 -11.72 34.48
CA ARG A 332 -19.96 -11.12 34.35
C ARG A 332 -19.90 -9.60 34.17
N GLU A 333 -19.03 -8.92 34.90
CA GLU A 333 -18.83 -7.47 34.82
C GLU A 333 -18.17 -7.09 33.49
N GLY A 334 -17.28 -7.95 32.99
CA GLY A 334 -16.63 -7.80 31.69
C GLY A 334 -17.64 -7.62 30.56
N PHE A 335 -18.73 -8.40 30.54
CA PHE A 335 -19.77 -8.22 29.51
C PHE A 335 -20.37 -6.82 29.52
N ASP A 336 -20.60 -6.21 30.69
CA ASP A 336 -21.23 -4.90 30.74
C ASP A 336 -20.25 -3.83 30.23
N GLU A 337 -18.99 -3.84 30.69
CA GLU A 337 -17.96 -2.89 30.27
C GLU A 337 -17.62 -2.98 28.77
N HIS A 338 -17.45 -4.20 28.24
CA HIS A 338 -17.13 -4.39 26.82
C HIS A 338 -18.28 -3.92 25.92
N MET A 339 -19.53 -4.15 26.32
CA MET A 339 -20.68 -3.65 25.56
C MET A 339 -20.81 -2.13 25.65
N GLU A 340 -20.52 -1.54 26.81
CA GLU A 340 -20.50 -0.09 26.99
C GLU A 340 -19.43 0.59 26.14
N VAL A 341 -18.22 0.05 26.09
CA VAL A 341 -17.15 0.64 25.26
C VAL A 341 -17.45 0.48 23.77
N ILE A 342 -18.03 -0.64 23.32
CA ILE A 342 -18.49 -0.80 21.93
C ILE A 342 -19.52 0.27 21.57
N ARG A 343 -20.51 0.53 22.45
CA ARG A 343 -21.51 1.60 22.22
C ARG A 343 -20.86 2.98 22.19
N TRP A 344 -19.90 3.24 23.09
CA TRP A 344 -19.19 4.52 23.15
C TRP A 344 -18.45 4.83 21.83
N TRP A 345 -17.83 3.82 21.22
CA TRP A 345 -17.20 3.93 19.91
C TRP A 345 -18.23 4.11 18.79
N ALA A 346 -19.35 3.37 18.83
CA ALA A 346 -20.43 3.49 17.87
C ALA A 346 -21.09 4.88 17.88
N GLU A 347 -21.29 5.49 19.05
CA GLU A 347 -21.82 6.86 19.20
C GLU A 347 -20.94 7.93 18.54
N ARG A 348 -19.65 7.63 18.35
CA ARG A 348 -18.66 8.48 17.66
C ARG A 348 -18.49 8.12 16.19
N ASP A 349 -19.36 7.24 15.66
CA ASP A 349 -19.34 6.75 14.28
C ASP A 349 -18.04 6.02 13.90
N LYS A 350 -17.31 5.50 14.90
CA LYS A 350 -16.06 4.77 14.64
C LYS A 350 -16.37 3.35 14.16
N PRO A 351 -15.63 2.86 13.15
CA PRO A 351 -15.61 1.44 12.85
C PRO A 351 -15.13 0.64 14.05
N VAL A 352 -15.64 -0.58 14.27
CA VAL A 352 -15.30 -1.42 15.43
C VAL A 352 -14.98 -2.84 15.01
N GLU A 353 -13.82 -3.35 15.47
CA GLU A 353 -13.47 -4.77 15.45
C GLU A 353 -13.95 -5.41 16.76
N ILE A 354 -14.69 -6.52 16.66
CA ILE A 354 -14.91 -7.43 17.79
C ILE A 354 -14.08 -8.68 17.50
N ASN A 355 -13.03 -8.88 18.29
CA ASN A 355 -11.95 -9.83 17.98
C ASN A 355 -12.11 -11.22 18.63
N ASP A 356 -13.28 -11.54 19.17
CA ASP A 356 -13.57 -12.85 19.78
C ASP A 356 -13.34 -14.04 18.85
N PRO A 357 -13.75 -14.01 17.56
CA PRO A 357 -13.57 -15.17 16.69
C PRO A 357 -12.09 -15.53 16.58
N HIS A 358 -11.22 -14.52 16.56
CA HIS A 358 -9.78 -14.70 16.54
C HIS A 358 -9.24 -15.27 17.86
N GLN A 359 -9.76 -14.81 19.02
CA GLN A 359 -9.37 -15.35 20.33
C GLN A 359 -9.71 -16.83 20.50
N TRP A 360 -10.86 -17.27 19.96
CA TRP A 360 -11.23 -18.68 19.93
C TRP A 360 -10.34 -19.49 18.98
N GLN A 361 -10.07 -18.95 17.79
CA GLN A 361 -9.23 -19.59 16.79
C GLN A 361 -7.80 -19.82 17.31
N LEU A 362 -7.24 -18.85 18.03
CA LEU A 362 -5.92 -18.96 18.68
C LEU A 362 -5.88 -20.03 19.79
N ARG A 363 -7.04 -20.44 20.29
CA ARG A 363 -7.22 -21.49 21.30
C ARG A 363 -7.71 -22.81 20.69
N ASN A 364 -7.52 -22.98 19.38
CA ASN A 364 -7.86 -24.18 18.63
C ASN A 364 -9.35 -24.55 18.71
N CYS A 365 -10.24 -23.56 18.62
CA CYS A 365 -11.66 -23.84 18.44
C CYS A 365 -11.92 -24.58 17.12
N SER A 366 -13.09 -25.22 17.00
CA SER A 366 -13.54 -25.80 15.74
C SER A 366 -14.03 -24.73 14.76
N ASP A 367 -14.03 -25.05 13.47
CA ASP A 367 -14.44 -24.12 12.40
C ASP A 367 -15.90 -23.65 12.55
N ASP A 368 -16.79 -24.51 13.08
CA ASP A 368 -18.18 -24.17 13.37
C ASP A 368 -18.30 -23.18 14.53
N MET A 369 -17.46 -23.30 15.57
CA MET A 369 -17.40 -22.29 16.65
C MET A 369 -16.91 -20.95 16.11
N TYR A 370 -15.87 -20.95 15.27
CA TYR A 370 -15.35 -19.73 14.64
C TYR A 370 -16.43 -19.02 13.80
N ALA A 371 -17.13 -19.75 12.95
CA ALA A 371 -18.19 -19.18 12.11
C ALA A 371 -19.39 -18.71 12.94
N PHE A 372 -19.79 -19.47 13.97
CA PHE A 372 -20.88 -19.09 14.88
C PHE A 372 -20.55 -17.82 15.67
N ASP A 373 -19.32 -17.70 16.16
CA ASP A 373 -18.91 -16.55 16.97
C ASP A 373 -18.89 -15.25 16.14
N HIS A 374 -18.52 -15.31 14.86
CA HIS A 374 -18.69 -14.18 13.93
C HIS A 374 -20.14 -13.71 13.84
N VAL A 375 -21.11 -14.63 13.83
CA VAL A 375 -22.54 -14.27 13.84
C VAL A 375 -22.92 -13.57 15.12
N ILE A 376 -22.49 -14.08 16.28
CA ILE A 376 -22.74 -13.47 17.58
C ILE A 376 -22.14 -12.06 17.64
N CYS A 377 -20.88 -11.90 17.24
CA CYS A 377 -20.18 -10.63 17.21
C CYS A 377 -20.86 -9.61 16.30
N ALA A 378 -21.23 -9.99 15.07
CA ALA A 378 -21.89 -9.08 14.14
C ALA A 378 -23.28 -8.63 14.65
N LEU A 379 -24.05 -9.54 15.25
CA LEU A 379 -25.34 -9.19 15.86
C LEU A 379 -25.17 -8.26 17.05
N ILE A 380 -24.14 -8.47 17.88
CA ILE A 380 -23.83 -7.60 19.01
C ILE A 380 -23.40 -6.22 18.51
N ALA A 381 -22.48 -6.14 17.55
CA ALA A 381 -22.06 -4.89 16.93
C ALA A 381 -23.27 -4.08 16.42
N LEU A 382 -24.15 -4.73 15.65
CA LEU A 382 -25.39 -4.13 15.16
C LEU A 382 -26.28 -3.63 16.31
N ARG A 383 -26.46 -4.43 17.37
CA ARG A 383 -27.29 -4.06 18.53
C ARG A 383 -26.69 -2.95 19.38
N CYS A 384 -25.38 -2.81 19.38
CA CYS A 384 -24.67 -1.70 20.01
C CYS A 384 -24.60 -0.45 19.13
N GLY A 385 -25.14 -0.50 17.90
CA GLY A 385 -25.22 0.66 17.01
C GLY A 385 -24.01 0.85 16.10
N VAL A 386 -23.10 -0.12 16.02
CA VAL A 386 -21.95 -0.07 15.10
C VAL A 386 -22.47 -0.11 13.66
N LYS A 387 -22.08 0.89 12.85
CA LYS A 387 -22.41 0.91 11.41
C LYS A 387 -21.32 0.30 10.54
N ASN A 388 -20.05 0.42 10.93
CA ASN A 388 -18.92 -0.08 10.15
C ASN A 388 -18.21 -1.16 10.97
N TYR A 389 -18.52 -2.42 10.71
CA TYR A 389 -17.95 -3.55 11.43
C TYR A 389 -16.69 -4.06 10.75
N ILE A 390 -15.58 -4.10 11.50
CA ILE A 390 -14.33 -4.70 11.04
C ILE A 390 -14.39 -6.20 11.32
N MET A 391 -14.53 -6.99 10.26
CA MET A 391 -14.51 -8.44 10.31
C MET A 391 -13.07 -8.94 10.12
N GLN A 392 -12.43 -9.33 11.21
CA GLN A 392 -11.10 -9.92 11.15
C GLN A 392 -11.13 -11.38 10.68
N LEU A 393 -10.33 -11.67 9.67
CA LEU A 393 -10.20 -12.97 9.01
C LEU A 393 -8.73 -13.41 9.10
N MET A 394 -8.41 -14.22 10.11
CA MET A 394 -7.07 -14.77 10.29
C MET A 394 -6.93 -16.12 9.59
N PHE A 395 -6.18 -16.12 8.50
CA PHE A 395 -5.86 -17.31 7.70
C PHE A 395 -4.77 -18.15 8.35
N ASP A 396 -4.56 -19.35 7.84
CA ASP A 396 -3.56 -20.32 8.27
C ASP A 396 -3.68 -20.65 9.77
N LEU A 397 -4.91 -20.74 10.28
CA LEU A 397 -5.19 -21.08 11.67
C LEU A 397 -6.40 -22.04 11.77
N PRO A 398 -6.24 -23.29 12.22
CA PRO A 398 -5.02 -23.88 12.79
C PRO A 398 -3.87 -24.03 11.78
N PRO A 399 -2.61 -24.17 12.24
CA PRO A 399 -1.49 -24.45 11.35
C PRO A 399 -1.74 -25.65 10.44
N GLU A 400 -1.20 -25.58 9.22
CA GLU A 400 -1.30 -26.63 8.20
C GLU A 400 -2.73 -26.88 7.65
N ILE A 401 -3.71 -26.04 8.01
CA ILE A 401 -5.01 -26.05 7.35
C ILE A 401 -4.83 -25.86 5.84
N SER A 402 -5.54 -26.65 5.03
CA SER A 402 -5.46 -26.48 3.57
C SER A 402 -6.05 -25.13 3.16
N SER A 403 -5.44 -24.46 2.19
CA SER A 403 -5.89 -23.13 1.74
C SER A 403 -7.35 -23.12 1.27
N ARG A 404 -7.87 -24.24 0.74
CA ARG A 404 -9.27 -24.36 0.34
C ARG A 404 -10.22 -24.43 1.53
N ASN A 405 -9.86 -25.20 2.56
CA ASN A 405 -10.69 -25.31 3.77
C ASN A 405 -10.67 -24.00 4.56
N ASP A 406 -9.51 -23.35 4.63
CA ASP A 406 -9.38 -22.08 5.32
C ASP A 406 -10.19 -20.97 4.63
N LEU A 407 -10.10 -20.89 3.30
CA LEU A 407 -10.96 -20.01 2.51
C LEU A 407 -12.44 -20.33 2.71
N ALA A 408 -12.83 -21.61 2.69
CA ALA A 408 -14.21 -22.03 2.90
C ALA A 408 -14.74 -21.62 4.28
N LYS A 409 -13.92 -21.73 5.33
CA LYS A 409 -14.25 -21.25 6.68
C LYS A 409 -14.49 -19.74 6.71
N MET A 410 -13.59 -18.94 6.11
CA MET A 410 -13.75 -17.48 6.05
C MET A 410 -14.99 -17.07 5.24
N MET A 411 -15.24 -17.75 4.13
CA MET A 411 -16.44 -17.51 3.30
C MET A 411 -17.71 -17.86 4.07
N ALA A 412 -17.76 -19.00 4.76
CA ALA A 412 -18.91 -19.40 5.55
C ALA A 412 -19.22 -18.38 6.65
N ALA A 413 -18.20 -17.92 7.39
CA ALA A 413 -18.38 -16.87 8.40
C ALA A 413 -18.94 -15.57 7.81
N TYR A 414 -18.42 -15.13 6.65
CA TYR A 414 -18.88 -13.92 5.99
C TYR A 414 -20.30 -14.05 5.45
N GLU A 415 -20.63 -15.14 4.76
CA GLU A 415 -21.95 -15.37 4.16
C GLU A 415 -23.07 -15.43 5.20
N LEU A 416 -22.78 -15.89 6.42
CA LEU A 416 -23.75 -15.90 7.53
C LEU A 416 -24.12 -14.50 8.02
N ILE A 417 -23.21 -13.52 7.93
CA ILE A 417 -23.42 -12.16 8.43
C ILE A 417 -23.68 -11.13 7.32
N GLU A 418 -23.33 -11.43 6.07
CA GLU A 418 -23.56 -10.56 4.91
C GLU A 418 -25.01 -10.09 4.77
N PRO A 419 -26.06 -10.90 5.09
CA PRO A 419 -27.44 -10.43 5.05
C PRO A 419 -27.70 -9.20 5.93
N LEU A 420 -26.92 -8.99 7.00
CA LEU A 420 -27.05 -7.78 7.84
C LEU A 420 -26.83 -6.51 7.01
N THR A 421 -25.91 -6.54 6.05
CA THR A 421 -25.58 -5.38 5.18
C THR A 421 -26.70 -5.00 4.21
N ARG A 422 -27.65 -5.93 3.96
CA ARG A 422 -28.79 -5.69 3.07
C ARG A 422 -30.02 -5.19 3.80
N HIS A 423 -30.09 -5.45 5.10
CA HIS A 423 -31.28 -5.23 5.91
C HIS A 423 -31.12 -4.14 6.97
N PHE A 424 -29.88 -3.74 7.28
CA PHE A 424 -29.56 -2.72 8.27
C PHE A 424 -28.53 -1.73 7.72
N ASP A 425 -28.41 -0.57 8.36
CA ASP A 425 -27.30 0.37 8.13
C ASP A 425 -26.01 -0.20 8.77
N PHE A 426 -25.45 -1.20 8.09
CA PHE A 426 -24.35 -2.02 8.58
C PHE A 426 -23.43 -2.40 7.42
N ASN A 427 -22.17 -2.00 7.49
CA ASN A 427 -21.14 -2.27 6.50
C ASN A 427 -20.10 -3.20 7.10
N ILE A 428 -19.65 -4.17 6.32
CA ILE A 428 -18.59 -5.10 6.73
C ILE A 428 -17.30 -4.74 5.99
N ILE A 429 -16.26 -4.41 6.75
CA ILE A 429 -14.90 -4.18 6.26
C ILE A 429 -14.07 -5.40 6.63
N LYS A 430 -13.51 -6.07 5.62
CA LYS A 430 -12.72 -7.28 5.81
C LYS A 430 -11.28 -6.92 6.16
N GLU A 431 -10.80 -7.40 7.30
CA GLU A 431 -9.39 -7.31 7.69
C GLU A 431 -8.76 -8.70 7.61
N THR A 432 -7.92 -8.94 6.59
CA THR A 432 -7.24 -10.22 6.42
C THR A 432 -5.86 -10.20 7.07
N ARG A 433 -5.48 -11.25 7.79
CA ARG A 433 -4.13 -11.42 8.34
C ARG A 433 -3.68 -12.87 8.34
N GLY A 434 -2.36 -13.09 8.35
CA GLY A 434 -1.78 -14.43 8.49
C GLY A 434 -1.80 -14.94 9.93
N GLY A 435 -1.91 -16.26 10.08
CA GLY A 435 -1.90 -16.98 11.35
C GLY A 435 -0.51 -16.99 11.96
N LEU A 436 -0.37 -16.43 13.17
CA LEU A 436 0.93 -16.26 13.84
C LEU A 436 1.67 -17.58 14.02
N SER A 437 0.94 -18.66 14.34
CA SER A 437 1.49 -20.00 14.57
C SER A 437 1.98 -20.72 13.30
N SER A 438 1.69 -20.15 12.12
CA SER A 438 2.04 -20.76 10.82
C SER A 438 3.27 -20.13 10.18
N PHE A 439 3.74 -19.01 10.71
CA PHE A 439 4.99 -18.40 10.26
C PHE A 439 6.20 -19.19 10.79
N PRO A 440 7.21 -19.46 9.94
CA PRO A 440 8.39 -20.17 10.39
C PRO A 440 9.20 -19.28 11.34
N PRO A 441 9.87 -19.86 12.35
CA PRO A 441 10.58 -19.10 13.38
C PRO A 441 11.85 -18.36 12.85
N ASN A 442 12.24 -18.59 11.60
CA ASN A 442 13.43 -18.03 10.97
C ASN A 442 13.12 -17.01 9.86
N LEU A 443 11.97 -16.33 9.94
CA LEU A 443 11.66 -15.19 9.08
C LEU A 443 12.65 -14.04 9.25
#